data_AF-U4LE52-F1
#
_entry.id   AF-U4LE52-F1
#
_cell.length_a   1.000
_cell.length_b   1.000
_cell.length_c   1.000
_cell.angle_alpha   90.00
_cell.angle_beta   90.00
_cell.angle_gamma   90.00
#
_symmetry.space_group_name_H-M   'P 1'
#
loop_
_entity.id
_entity.type
_entity.pdbx_description
1 polymer ?
#
loop_
_entity_poly.entity_id
_entity_poly.type
_entity_poly.pdbx_seq_one_letter_code
_entity_poly.pdbx_strand_id
1 'polypeptide(L)'
;MATLGDQTMELKSAPEATVNHEQDMQNLKALKYLAETIVIANDQSKNVQDCLQQEIDQLTKEKDLLAKENGRLVLGYHQLEEKYNQLKDELANANSQPNTPETQKLIDNLTLENGQLKEAREFAIEQLKDQPIMQDMINKLVDEKTKLEEELSKLKEHSPNSTAEMEKQIQQLQEENNQLNEKLAAVCTLPKNRTDMEIRQLAEKKEVLANELKMLRKENTGLQKELDKAGQDGPTKDMAKLLKRYYEMEEQFAQMKKEIKQDVKNVLAKKEKKIVQLVQGHLVENEKRLVETEDHFKQQVEGRLTENDRNIQQRLEVNEAKICEHGQQIQQKVKESIAEHDQKIKESQTKHNQHIKESIAELSGETVNEQGYFTRMIPMKKIAEKHDSNHRCNGGGCLYVEHNQIVTYDDFKMLIKSVWGIDLNPYEGSYKIDGESSNYDTFHWPSYHRKFKRITITPHSSSVGQHLINCDN
;
A
#
# COMPACT_ATOMS: atom_id res chain seq x y z
N MET A 1 -24.05 -17.17 -72.89
CA MET A 1 -24.92 -17.64 -71.79
C MET A 1 -24.15 -18.72 -71.06
N ALA A 2 -23.54 -18.37 -69.93
CA ALA A 2 -22.70 -19.28 -69.15
C ALA A 2 -23.47 -19.68 -67.88
N THR A 3 -23.59 -20.98 -67.67
CA THR A 3 -24.22 -21.63 -66.51
C THR A 3 -23.32 -21.52 -65.29
N LEU A 4 -23.77 -20.82 -64.26
CA LEU A 4 -23.20 -20.84 -62.91
C LEU A 4 -23.51 -22.19 -62.26
N GLY A 5 -22.46 -22.89 -61.83
CA GLY A 5 -22.54 -24.10 -61.02
C GLY A 5 -22.68 -23.73 -59.54
N ASP A 6 -23.73 -24.27 -58.92
CA ASP A 6 -23.95 -24.32 -57.48
C ASP A 6 -22.90 -25.24 -56.83
N GLN A 7 -22.10 -24.71 -55.90
CA GLN A 7 -21.27 -25.49 -54.99
C GLN A 7 -21.78 -25.29 -53.57
N THR A 8 -22.64 -26.21 -53.13
CA THR A 8 -23.05 -26.38 -51.74
C THR A 8 -21.87 -26.93 -50.95
N MET A 9 -21.16 -26.07 -50.22
CA MET A 9 -20.14 -26.52 -49.26
C MET A 9 -20.80 -26.99 -47.97
N GLU A 10 -20.59 -28.26 -47.62
CA GLU A 10 -20.93 -28.83 -46.31
C GLU A 10 -20.15 -28.12 -45.20
N LEU A 11 -20.89 -27.48 -44.28
CA LEU A 11 -20.36 -26.96 -43.02
C LEU A 11 -19.97 -28.13 -42.11
N LYS A 12 -18.66 -28.42 -42.03
CA LYS A 12 -18.09 -29.26 -40.98
C LYS A 12 -18.41 -28.63 -39.62
N SER A 13 -19.20 -29.34 -38.82
CA SER A 13 -19.51 -29.02 -37.43
C SER A 13 -18.23 -28.80 -36.63
N ALA A 14 -18.03 -27.55 -36.18
CA ALA A 14 -16.95 -27.17 -35.30
C ALA A 14 -17.10 -27.89 -33.94
N PRO A 15 -15.99 -28.30 -33.30
CA PRO A 15 -16.03 -28.92 -31.99
C PRO A 15 -16.64 -27.95 -30.98
N GLU A 16 -17.66 -28.41 -30.26
CA GLU A 16 -18.29 -27.69 -29.15
C GLU A 16 -17.23 -27.29 -28.13
N ALA A 17 -16.84 -26.02 -28.16
CA ALA A 17 -16.01 -25.42 -27.14
C ALA A 17 -16.82 -25.43 -25.84
N THR A 18 -16.45 -26.33 -24.93
CA THR A 18 -16.96 -26.35 -23.55
C THR A 18 -16.50 -25.07 -22.87
N VAL A 19 -17.38 -24.06 -22.91
CA VAL A 19 -17.19 -22.78 -22.22
C VAL A 19 -17.11 -23.08 -20.73
N ASN A 20 -15.93 -22.93 -20.15
CA ASN A 20 -15.67 -23.20 -18.74
C ASN A 20 -16.23 -22.05 -17.90
N HIS A 21 -17.54 -22.09 -17.65
CA HIS A 21 -18.31 -21.01 -17.02
C HIS A 21 -17.77 -20.61 -15.62
N GLU A 22 -17.14 -21.55 -14.92
CA GLU A 22 -16.45 -21.34 -13.65
C GLU A 22 -15.27 -20.37 -13.79
N GLN A 23 -14.47 -20.54 -14.85
CA GLN A 23 -13.31 -19.70 -15.16
C GLN A 23 -13.75 -18.26 -15.46
N ASP A 24 -14.81 -18.11 -16.26
CA ASP A 24 -15.36 -16.79 -16.60
C ASP A 24 -15.94 -16.07 -15.38
N MET A 25 -16.56 -16.81 -14.45
CA MET A 25 -17.06 -16.23 -13.21
C MET A 25 -15.94 -15.80 -12.26
N GLN A 26 -14.84 -16.55 -12.20
CA GLN A 26 -13.65 -16.15 -11.45
C GLN A 26 -12.96 -14.93 -12.07
N ASN A 27 -12.84 -14.88 -13.39
CA ASN A 27 -12.32 -13.73 -14.12
C ASN A 27 -13.16 -12.47 -13.88
N LEU A 28 -14.49 -12.61 -13.86
CA LEU A 28 -15.40 -11.49 -13.57
C LEU A 28 -15.24 -10.96 -12.13
N LYS A 29 -15.06 -11.86 -11.15
CA LYS A 29 -14.80 -11.47 -9.75
C LYS A 29 -13.45 -10.76 -9.61
N ALA A 30 -12.41 -11.25 -10.28
CA ALA A 30 -11.09 -10.63 -10.27
C ALA A 30 -11.12 -9.22 -10.92
N LEU A 31 -11.80 -9.06 -12.05
CA LEU A 31 -11.98 -7.76 -12.70
C LEU A 31 -12.75 -6.77 -11.83
N LYS A 32 -13.77 -7.25 -11.10
CA LYS A 32 -14.53 -6.39 -10.17
C LYS A 32 -13.67 -5.92 -9.00
N TYR A 33 -12.88 -6.80 -8.40
CA TYR A 33 -11.96 -6.45 -7.32
C TYR A 33 -10.88 -5.48 -7.79
N LEU A 34 -10.34 -5.68 -9.00
CA LEU A 34 -9.39 -4.76 -9.61
C LEU A 34 -10.01 -3.36 -9.82
N ALA A 35 -11.24 -3.30 -10.33
CA ALA A 35 -11.96 -2.04 -10.52
C ALA A 35 -12.18 -1.29 -9.19
N GLU A 36 -12.59 -2.00 -8.13
CA GLU A 36 -12.75 -1.42 -6.79
C GLU A 36 -11.41 -0.89 -6.23
N THR A 37 -10.32 -1.62 -6.45
CA THR A 37 -8.98 -1.22 -6.01
C THR A 37 -8.48 0.03 -6.76
N ILE A 38 -8.76 0.14 -8.06
CA ILE A 38 -8.42 1.32 -8.88
C ILE A 38 -9.19 2.56 -8.40
N VAL A 39 -10.46 2.42 -8.03
CA VAL A 39 -11.26 3.54 -7.50
C VAL A 39 -10.69 4.04 -6.17
N ILE A 40 -10.33 3.13 -5.26
CA ILE A 40 -9.71 3.49 -3.96
C ILE A 40 -8.38 4.21 -4.18
N ALA A 41 -7.54 3.72 -5.10
CA ALA A 41 -6.26 4.35 -5.43
C ALA A 41 -6.43 5.75 -6.04
N ASN A 42 -7.44 5.95 -6.89
CA ASN A 42 -7.76 7.26 -7.46
C ASN A 42 -8.26 8.25 -6.39
N ASP A 43 -9.11 7.80 -5.47
CA ASP A 43 -9.61 8.64 -4.36
C ASP A 43 -8.45 9.06 -3.42
N GLN A 44 -7.53 8.15 -3.13
CA GLN A 44 -6.34 8.44 -2.33
C GLN A 44 -5.39 9.41 -3.06
N SER A 45 -5.13 9.18 -4.34
CA SER A 45 -4.31 10.08 -5.17
C SER A 45 -4.88 11.50 -5.19
N LYS A 46 -6.21 11.62 -5.34
CA LYS A 46 -6.89 12.91 -5.32
C LYS A 46 -6.77 13.63 -3.97
N ASN A 47 -6.94 12.93 -2.85
CA ASN A 47 -6.74 13.51 -1.52
C ASN A 47 -5.31 14.01 -1.30
N VAL A 48 -4.31 13.26 -1.76
CA VAL A 48 -2.89 13.69 -1.69
C VAL A 48 -2.67 14.92 -2.55
N GLN A 49 -3.25 14.95 -3.75
CA GLN A 49 -3.15 16.09 -4.66
C GLN A 49 -3.81 17.36 -4.07
N ASP A 50 -4.99 17.23 -3.46
CA ASP A 50 -5.69 18.33 -2.81
C ASP A 50 -4.91 18.86 -1.59
N CYS A 51 -4.27 17.95 -0.82
CA CYS A 51 -3.41 18.32 0.31
C CYS A 51 -2.16 19.09 -0.14
N LEU A 52 -1.45 18.61 -1.16
CA LEU A 52 -0.28 19.29 -1.72
C LEU A 52 -0.65 20.67 -2.31
N GLN A 53 -1.81 20.77 -2.96
CA GLN A 53 -2.29 22.05 -3.49
C GLN A 53 -2.58 23.06 -2.37
N GLN A 54 -3.16 22.60 -1.26
CA GLN A 54 -3.42 23.45 -0.09
C GLN A 54 -2.10 23.97 0.53
N GLU A 55 -1.06 23.13 0.59
CA GLU A 55 0.26 23.53 1.09
C GLU A 55 0.93 24.56 0.18
N ILE A 56 0.86 24.38 -1.15
CA ILE A 56 1.35 25.35 -2.15
C ILE A 56 0.64 26.71 -2.00
N ASP A 57 -0.67 26.71 -1.77
CA ASP A 57 -1.45 27.93 -1.60
C ASP A 57 -1.06 28.67 -0.30
N GLN A 58 -0.81 27.92 0.78
CA GLN A 58 -0.35 28.48 2.05
C GLN A 58 1.06 29.09 1.93
N LEU A 59 2.02 28.38 1.35
CA LEU A 59 3.38 28.87 1.13
C LEU A 59 3.39 30.11 0.22
N THR A 60 2.52 30.14 -0.80
CA THR A 60 2.37 31.30 -1.69
C THR A 60 1.88 32.53 -0.92
N LYS A 61 0.90 32.35 -0.03
CA LYS A 61 0.39 33.45 0.81
C LYS A 61 1.43 33.97 1.80
N GLU A 62 2.22 33.08 2.41
CA GLU A 62 3.31 33.47 3.31
C GLU A 62 4.41 34.25 2.58
N LYS A 63 4.79 33.81 1.38
CA LYS A 63 5.73 34.53 0.51
C LYS A 63 5.25 35.95 0.20
N ASP A 64 3.99 36.13 -0.15
CA ASP A 64 3.42 37.44 -0.46
C ASP A 64 3.39 38.38 0.75
N LEU A 65 3.12 37.84 1.95
CA LEU A 65 3.19 38.60 3.20
C LEU A 65 4.63 39.06 3.50
N LEU A 66 5.61 38.17 3.36
CA LEU A 66 7.02 38.49 3.55
C LEU A 66 7.49 39.55 2.54
N ALA A 67 7.11 39.42 1.27
CA ALA A 67 7.45 40.41 0.25
C ALA A 67 6.88 41.80 0.58
N LYS A 68 5.64 41.86 1.08
CA LYS A 68 4.98 43.12 1.49
C LYS A 68 5.64 43.75 2.71
N GLU A 69 6.02 42.94 3.70
CA GLU A 69 6.71 43.41 4.90
C GLU A 69 8.12 43.91 4.56
N ASN A 70 8.83 43.20 3.69
CA ASN A 70 10.12 43.65 3.17
C ASN A 70 10.01 45.01 2.45
N GLY A 71 8.98 45.18 1.61
CA GLY A 71 8.70 46.47 0.97
C GLY A 71 8.45 47.61 1.96
N ARG A 72 7.75 47.35 3.08
CA ARG A 72 7.53 48.34 4.15
C ARG A 72 8.83 48.72 4.87
N LEU A 73 9.70 47.75 5.15
CA LEU A 73 10.99 48.01 5.79
C LEU A 73 11.89 48.87 4.90
N VAL A 74 11.95 48.58 3.60
CA VAL A 74 12.71 49.37 2.63
C VAL A 74 12.19 50.82 2.54
N LEU A 75 10.87 51.01 2.49
CA LEU A 75 10.26 52.35 2.52
C LEU A 75 10.57 53.10 3.82
N GLY A 76 10.47 52.44 4.96
CA GLY A 76 10.82 53.03 6.26
C GLY A 76 12.28 53.46 6.34
N TYR A 77 13.19 52.65 5.78
CA TYR A 77 14.61 52.99 5.71
C TYR A 77 14.86 54.24 4.85
N HIS A 78 14.25 54.33 3.66
CA HIS A 78 14.37 55.52 2.81
C HIS A 78 13.86 56.80 3.50
N GLN A 79 12.73 56.72 4.20
CA GLN A 79 12.19 57.87 4.95
C GLN A 79 13.14 58.31 6.09
N LEU A 80 13.77 57.36 6.76
CA LEU A 80 14.74 57.65 7.81
C LEU A 80 16.00 58.31 7.23
N GLU A 81 16.47 57.83 6.09
CA GLU A 81 17.64 58.37 5.39
C GLU A 81 17.38 59.79 4.85
N GLU A 82 16.20 60.06 4.30
CA GLU A 82 15.79 61.42 3.90
C GLU A 82 15.79 62.38 5.10
N LYS A 83 15.17 62.00 6.21
CA LYS A 83 15.17 62.82 7.43
C LYS A 83 16.57 63.07 7.98
N TYR A 84 17.42 62.06 7.96
CA TYR A 84 18.81 62.19 8.38
C TYR A 84 19.56 63.21 7.51
N ASN A 85 19.37 63.16 6.19
CA ASN A 85 19.98 64.12 5.28
C ASN A 85 19.45 65.54 5.49
N GLN A 86 18.14 65.70 5.71
CA GLN A 86 17.53 67.00 6.02
C GLN A 86 18.11 67.62 7.31
N LEU A 87 18.17 66.85 8.40
CA LEU A 87 18.75 67.32 9.67
C LEU A 87 20.23 67.64 9.56
N LYS A 88 20.97 66.87 8.74
CA LYS A 88 22.38 67.14 8.47
C LYS A 88 22.56 68.49 7.74
N ASP A 89 21.70 68.79 6.77
CA ASP A 89 21.72 70.07 6.05
C ASP A 89 21.27 71.24 6.95
N GLU A 90 20.25 71.05 7.79
CA GLU A 90 19.84 72.02 8.81
C GLU A 90 20.94 72.33 9.82
N LEU A 91 21.66 71.30 10.30
CA LEU A 91 22.80 71.46 11.18
C LEU A 91 23.96 72.20 10.49
N ALA A 92 24.23 71.90 9.22
CA ALA A 92 25.24 72.62 8.43
C ALA A 92 24.88 74.10 8.26
N ASN A 93 23.60 74.41 7.99
CA ASN A 93 23.10 75.78 7.89
C ASN A 93 23.14 76.52 9.23
N ALA A 94 22.73 75.88 10.34
CA ALA A 94 22.79 76.48 11.67
C ALA A 94 24.22 76.84 12.08
N ASN A 95 25.20 75.98 11.76
CA ASN A 95 26.63 76.22 12.00
C ASN A 95 27.22 77.37 11.18
N SER A 96 26.54 77.83 10.12
CA SER A 96 26.98 78.97 9.29
C SER A 96 26.49 80.33 9.80
N GLN A 97 25.56 80.36 10.76
CA GLN A 97 25.05 81.60 11.36
C GLN A 97 25.96 82.09 12.51
N PRO A 98 25.99 83.41 12.79
CA PRO A 98 26.77 83.97 13.89
C PRO A 98 26.33 83.37 15.25
N ASN A 99 27.32 83.05 16.10
CA ASN A 99 27.13 82.41 17.40
C ASN A 99 26.38 83.30 18.40
N THR A 100 25.05 83.33 18.31
CA THR A 100 24.19 83.79 19.40
C THR A 100 23.85 82.64 20.34
N PRO A 101 23.49 82.91 21.60
CA PRO A 101 23.06 81.89 22.55
C PRO A 101 21.86 81.06 22.05
N GLU A 102 20.95 81.67 21.29
CA GLU A 102 19.83 80.94 20.66
C GLU A 102 20.31 79.99 19.56
N THR A 103 21.26 80.42 18.72
CA THR A 103 21.86 79.57 17.67
C THR A 103 22.59 78.38 18.29
N GLN A 104 23.32 78.57 19.39
CA GLN A 104 24.01 77.46 20.08
C GLN A 104 23.02 76.44 20.65
N LYS A 105 21.90 76.90 21.24
CA LYS A 105 20.86 75.99 21.76
C LYS A 105 20.18 75.19 20.64
N LEU A 106 20.02 75.79 19.46
CA LEU A 106 19.53 75.09 18.27
C LEU A 106 20.54 74.05 17.78
N ILE A 107 21.83 74.39 17.73
CA ILE A 107 22.91 73.47 17.36
C ILE A 107 22.96 72.27 18.31
N ASP A 108 22.86 72.49 19.63
CA ASP A 108 22.91 71.41 20.63
C ASP A 108 21.71 70.45 20.47
N ASN A 109 20.51 70.99 20.24
CA ASN A 109 19.30 70.20 19.98
C ASN A 109 19.40 69.40 18.68
N LEU A 110 19.82 70.04 17.58
CA LEU A 110 20.01 69.38 16.28
C LEU A 110 21.09 68.29 16.36
N THR A 111 22.16 68.51 17.14
CA THR A 111 23.22 67.52 17.35
C THR A 111 22.70 66.31 18.12
N LEU A 112 21.87 66.51 19.14
CA LEU A 112 21.23 65.43 19.89
C LEU A 112 20.26 64.62 19.00
N GLU A 113 19.41 65.30 18.23
CA GLU A 113 18.44 64.67 17.34
C GLU A 113 19.16 63.88 16.23
N ASN A 114 20.24 64.43 15.66
CA ASN A 114 21.06 63.75 14.67
C ASN A 114 21.77 62.51 15.26
N GLY A 115 22.18 62.57 16.53
CA GLY A 115 22.71 61.42 17.27
C GLY A 115 21.68 60.29 17.41
N GLN A 116 20.44 60.61 17.81
CA GLN A 116 19.36 59.63 17.93
C GLN A 116 18.96 59.04 16.57
N LEU A 117 18.92 59.85 15.51
CA LEU A 117 18.62 59.37 14.16
C LEU A 117 19.73 58.49 13.60
N LYS A 118 20.99 58.78 13.92
CA LYS A 118 22.12 57.93 13.56
C LYS A 118 22.02 56.56 14.22
N GLU A 119 21.70 56.49 15.52
CA GLU A 119 21.46 55.21 16.21
C GLU A 119 20.28 54.45 15.61
N ALA A 120 19.17 55.15 15.31
CA ALA A 120 18.02 54.54 14.63
C ALA A 120 18.37 54.02 13.23
N ARG A 121 19.23 54.73 12.49
CA ARG A 121 19.72 54.31 11.17
C ARG A 121 20.63 53.10 11.27
N GLU A 122 21.56 53.07 12.21
CA GLU A 122 22.43 51.92 12.44
C GLU A 122 21.61 50.68 12.86
N PHE A 123 20.61 50.86 13.71
CA PHE A 123 19.67 49.78 14.07
C PHE A 123 18.87 49.28 12.85
N ALA A 124 18.38 50.18 12.00
CA ALA A 124 17.68 49.80 10.77
C ALA A 124 18.60 49.11 9.76
N ILE A 125 19.86 49.54 9.61
CA ILE A 125 20.87 48.86 8.81
C ILE A 125 21.14 47.47 9.36
N GLU A 126 21.25 47.30 10.68
CA GLU A 126 21.47 45.98 11.29
C GLU A 126 20.30 45.03 11.04
N GLN A 127 19.05 45.51 11.16
CA GLN A 127 17.85 44.75 10.77
C GLN A 127 17.84 44.41 9.27
N LEU A 128 18.35 45.31 8.43
CA LEU A 128 18.48 45.07 6.99
C LEU A 128 19.64 44.12 6.64
N LYS A 129 20.67 44.00 7.48
CA LYS A 129 21.71 42.96 7.31
C LYS A 129 21.18 41.55 7.53
N ASP A 130 20.03 41.41 8.20
CA ASP A 130 19.28 40.15 8.28
C ASP A 130 18.39 39.93 7.03
N GLN A 131 18.27 40.89 6.09
CA GLN A 131 17.59 40.66 4.81
C GLN A 131 18.18 39.54 3.96
N PRO A 132 19.50 39.33 3.84
CA PRO A 132 20.02 38.15 3.16
C PRO A 132 19.52 36.83 3.79
N ILE A 133 19.20 36.81 5.09
CA ILE A 133 18.57 35.65 5.74
C ILE A 133 17.11 35.52 5.29
N MET A 134 16.34 36.61 5.25
CA MET A 134 14.98 36.59 4.69
C MET A 134 14.96 36.26 3.20
N GLN A 135 15.93 36.73 2.42
CA GLN A 135 16.06 36.44 1.00
C GLN A 135 16.48 34.99 0.77
N ASP A 136 17.37 34.44 1.60
CA ASP A 136 17.71 33.01 1.61
C ASP A 136 16.49 32.15 1.98
N MET A 137 15.68 32.59 2.96
CA MET A 137 14.40 31.94 3.28
C MET A 137 13.41 32.02 2.12
N ILE A 138 13.27 33.17 1.46
CA ILE A 138 12.42 33.33 0.27
C ILE A 138 12.91 32.42 -0.86
N ASN A 139 14.23 32.33 -1.08
CA ASN A 139 14.79 31.46 -2.11
C ASN A 139 14.57 29.98 -1.76
N LYS A 140 14.78 29.57 -0.51
CA LYS A 140 14.46 28.22 -0.03
C LYS A 140 12.98 27.87 -0.21
N LEU A 141 12.07 28.77 0.15
CA LEU A 141 10.63 28.59 -0.06
C LEU A 141 10.28 28.51 -1.55
N VAL A 142 10.99 29.23 -2.41
CA VAL A 142 10.83 29.14 -3.87
C VAL A 142 11.32 27.80 -4.40
N ASP A 143 12.47 27.31 -3.92
CA ASP A 143 13.03 26.01 -4.28
C ASP A 143 12.17 24.84 -3.79
N GLU A 144 11.63 24.93 -2.57
CA GLU A 144 10.65 23.95 -2.04
C GLU A 144 9.36 23.97 -2.86
N LYS A 145 8.85 25.16 -3.19
CA LYS A 145 7.66 25.30 -4.03
C LYS A 145 7.88 24.70 -5.42
N THR A 146 9.00 24.97 -6.08
CA THR A 146 9.28 24.40 -7.41
C THR A 146 9.45 22.89 -7.34
N LYS A 147 10.05 22.35 -6.27
CA LYS A 147 10.13 20.90 -6.06
C LYS A 147 8.75 20.27 -5.89
N LEU A 148 7.86 20.86 -5.08
CA LEU A 148 6.48 20.39 -4.89
C LEU A 148 5.66 20.50 -6.19
N GLU A 149 5.83 21.58 -6.95
CA GLU A 149 5.19 21.73 -8.27
C GLU A 149 5.67 20.66 -9.26
N GLU A 150 6.96 20.32 -9.24
CA GLU A 150 7.52 19.25 -10.07
C GLU A 150 7.01 17.86 -9.66
N GLU A 151 6.92 17.58 -8.35
CA GLU A 151 6.33 16.35 -7.81
C GLU A 151 4.83 16.24 -8.17
N LEU A 152 4.09 17.34 -8.07
CA LEU A 152 2.67 17.40 -8.44
C LEU A 152 2.48 17.23 -9.96
N SER A 153 3.40 17.74 -10.77
CA SER A 153 3.42 17.49 -12.23
C SER A 153 3.73 16.02 -12.55
N LYS A 154 4.69 15.41 -11.87
CA LYS A 154 5.00 13.97 -12.01
C LYS A 154 3.81 13.10 -11.62
N LEU A 155 3.10 13.45 -10.55
CA LEU A 155 1.85 12.79 -10.14
C LEU A 155 0.73 12.95 -11.18
N LYS A 156 0.64 14.11 -11.84
CA LYS A 156 -0.36 14.37 -12.90
C LYS A 156 -0.03 13.68 -14.23
N GLU A 157 1.25 13.59 -14.61
CA GLU A 157 1.70 12.89 -15.83
C GLU A 157 1.70 11.36 -15.67
N HIS A 158 1.68 10.84 -14.44
CA HIS A 158 1.66 9.40 -14.17
C HIS A 158 0.30 8.93 -13.64
N SER A 159 -0.68 8.92 -14.56
CA SER A 159 -1.83 8.01 -14.46
C SER A 159 -1.34 6.56 -14.65
N PRO A 160 -1.84 5.57 -13.89
CA PRO A 160 -1.01 4.50 -13.33
C PRO A 160 -0.66 3.44 -14.36
N ASN A 161 0.63 3.27 -14.65
CA ASN A 161 1.14 2.05 -15.27
C ASN A 161 2.46 1.67 -14.60
N SER A 162 2.39 0.63 -13.75
CA SER A 162 3.48 -0.22 -13.24
C SER A 162 3.75 -0.08 -11.74
N THR A 163 3.27 -1.07 -11.00
CA THR A 163 3.56 -1.39 -9.60
C THR A 163 5.06 -1.35 -9.24
N ALA A 164 5.94 -1.59 -10.22
CA ALA A 164 7.40 -1.53 -10.02
C ALA A 164 7.93 -0.11 -9.74
N GLU A 165 7.20 0.92 -10.15
CA GLU A 165 7.63 2.32 -10.00
C GLU A 165 7.24 2.88 -8.63
N MET A 166 6.07 2.50 -8.10
CA MET A 166 5.70 2.74 -6.71
C MET A 166 6.66 2.07 -5.73
N GLU A 167 7.11 0.85 -6.02
CA GLU A 167 8.05 0.12 -5.17
C GLU A 167 9.43 0.81 -5.12
N LYS A 168 9.87 1.40 -6.25
CA LYS A 168 11.06 2.26 -6.31
C LYS A 168 10.91 3.55 -5.51
N GLN A 169 9.76 4.23 -5.60
CA GLN A 169 9.51 5.45 -4.84
C GLN A 169 9.50 5.19 -3.32
N ILE A 170 8.92 4.06 -2.89
CA ILE A 170 8.92 3.66 -1.47
C ILE A 170 10.35 3.41 -0.98
N GLN A 171 11.19 2.74 -1.77
CA GLN A 171 12.60 2.53 -1.41
C GLN A 171 13.37 3.86 -1.33
N GLN A 172 13.13 4.78 -2.27
CA GLN A 172 13.81 6.08 -2.28
C GLN A 172 13.45 6.93 -1.07
N LEU A 173 12.17 6.96 -0.68
CA LEU A 173 11.70 7.68 0.51
C LEU A 173 12.25 7.06 1.81
N GLN A 174 12.40 5.74 1.88
CA GLN A 174 13.03 5.08 3.04
C GLN A 174 14.51 5.43 3.16
N GLU A 175 15.24 5.52 2.05
CA GLU A 175 16.65 5.91 2.01
C GLU A 175 16.84 7.37 2.47
N GLU A 176 16.02 8.31 1.97
CA GLU A 176 16.08 9.71 2.39
C GLU A 176 15.79 9.90 3.88
N ASN A 177 14.80 9.16 4.42
CA ASN A 177 14.46 9.23 5.84
C ASN A 177 15.59 8.72 6.74
N ASN A 178 16.30 7.68 6.30
CA ASN A 178 17.48 7.17 7.00
C ASN A 178 18.64 8.19 6.97
N GLN A 179 18.89 8.84 5.84
CA GLN A 179 19.90 9.90 5.75
C GLN A 179 19.56 11.12 6.61
N LEU A 180 18.28 11.51 6.69
CA LEU A 180 17.83 12.60 7.54
C LEU A 180 18.00 12.27 9.01
N ASN A 181 17.68 11.04 9.43
CA ASN A 181 17.91 10.57 10.80
C ASN A 181 19.40 10.49 11.15
N GLU A 182 20.28 10.06 10.24
CA GLU A 182 21.73 10.11 10.45
C GLU A 182 22.24 11.55 10.60
N LYS A 183 21.75 12.48 9.77
CA LYS A 183 22.08 13.92 9.90
C LYS A 183 21.56 14.48 11.22
N LEU A 184 20.35 14.11 11.64
CA LEU A 184 19.79 14.53 12.92
C LEU A 184 20.62 13.99 14.10
N ALA A 185 21.05 12.73 14.03
CA ALA A 185 21.93 12.11 15.02
C ALA A 185 23.33 12.76 15.03
N ALA A 186 23.87 13.15 13.87
CA ALA A 186 25.11 13.90 13.75
C ALA A 186 24.99 15.31 14.35
N VAL A 187 23.84 15.96 14.22
CA VAL A 187 23.56 17.28 14.83
C VAL A 187 23.38 17.14 16.34
N CYS A 188 22.77 16.07 16.82
CA CYS A 188 22.66 15.76 18.25
C CYS A 188 23.98 15.35 18.90
N THR A 189 24.99 14.93 18.11
CA THR A 189 26.34 14.60 18.58
C THR A 189 27.35 15.74 18.40
N LEU A 190 26.94 16.88 17.84
CA LEU A 190 27.76 18.10 17.86
C LEU A 190 28.02 18.50 19.32
N PRO A 191 29.30 18.67 19.72
CA PRO A 191 29.63 18.95 21.10
C PRO A 191 29.02 20.28 21.55
N LYS A 192 28.22 20.25 22.63
CA LYS A 192 27.71 21.42 23.40
C LYS A 192 28.78 22.48 23.71
N ASN A 193 30.04 22.09 23.58
CA ASN A 193 31.25 22.85 23.86
C ASN A 193 31.39 24.13 23.00
N ARG A 194 30.76 24.23 21.82
CA ARG A 194 30.89 25.45 20.99
C ARG A 194 30.13 26.64 21.58
N THR A 195 28.89 26.41 22.02
CA THR A 195 28.06 27.43 22.67
C THR A 195 28.60 27.78 24.06
N ASP A 196 29.08 26.78 24.82
CA ASP A 196 29.65 27.01 26.15
C ASP A 196 30.99 27.77 26.12
N MET A 197 31.77 27.61 25.04
CA MET A 197 33.02 28.34 24.84
C MET A 197 32.78 29.82 24.48
N GLU A 198 31.77 30.11 23.66
CA GLU A 198 31.36 31.49 23.37
C GLU A 198 30.79 32.19 24.62
N ILE A 199 30.01 31.47 25.44
CA ILE A 199 29.51 31.97 26.73
C ILE A 199 30.67 32.27 27.69
N ARG A 200 31.71 31.41 27.75
CA ARG A 200 32.92 31.67 28.55
C ARG A 200 33.69 32.90 28.09
N GLN A 201 33.92 33.03 26.78
CA GLN A 201 34.65 34.19 26.23
C GLN A 201 33.92 35.51 26.50
N LEU A 202 32.58 35.52 26.45
CA LEU A 202 31.78 36.69 26.80
C LEU A 202 31.84 37.01 28.30
N ALA A 203 31.90 35.99 29.17
CA ALA A 203 32.07 36.19 30.61
C ALA A 203 33.44 36.79 30.96
N GLU A 204 34.52 36.30 30.33
CA GLU A 204 35.88 36.83 30.52
C GLU A 204 35.99 38.28 30.03
N LYS A 205 35.44 38.61 28.85
CA LYS A 205 35.40 39.99 28.35
C LYS A 205 34.64 40.94 29.28
N LYS A 206 33.53 40.46 29.87
CA LYS A 206 32.76 41.25 30.84
C LYS A 206 33.55 41.54 32.11
N GLU A 207 34.35 40.59 32.58
CA GLU A 207 35.18 40.74 33.77
C GLU A 207 36.34 41.71 33.54
N VAL A 208 37.02 41.62 32.38
CA VAL A 208 38.07 42.57 31.99
C VAL A 208 37.55 44.01 31.94
N LEU A 209 36.40 44.23 31.28
CA LEU A 209 35.77 45.55 31.20
C LEU A 209 35.33 46.08 32.59
N ALA A 210 34.86 45.20 33.47
CA ALA A 210 34.48 45.59 34.83
C ALA A 210 35.70 46.06 35.65
N ASN A 211 36.85 45.42 35.48
CA ASN A 211 38.10 45.79 36.14
C ASN A 211 38.65 47.12 35.61
N GLU A 212 38.58 47.35 34.30
CA GLU A 212 38.99 48.62 33.67
C GLU A 212 38.12 49.79 34.16
N LEU A 213 36.79 49.61 34.20
CA LEU A 213 35.87 50.60 34.78
C LEU A 213 36.17 50.91 36.25
N LYS A 214 36.59 49.91 37.03
CA LYS A 214 36.96 50.09 38.44
C LYS A 214 38.24 50.93 38.57
N MET A 215 39.22 50.73 37.69
CA MET A 215 40.46 51.52 37.65
C MET A 215 40.18 52.97 37.26
N LEU A 216 39.39 53.19 36.20
CA LEU A 216 39.02 54.54 35.74
C LEU A 216 38.25 55.31 36.82
N ARG A 217 37.35 54.66 37.57
CA ARG A 217 36.67 55.31 38.72
C ARG A 217 37.65 55.73 39.82
N LYS A 218 38.68 54.92 40.09
CA LYS A 218 39.69 55.22 41.10
C LYS A 218 40.56 56.40 40.69
N GLU A 219 40.95 56.47 39.42
CA GLU A 219 41.69 57.58 38.83
C GLU A 219 40.88 58.87 38.86
N ASN A 220 39.61 58.81 38.45
CA ASN A 220 38.72 59.97 38.46
C ASN A 220 38.49 60.50 39.90
N THR A 221 38.41 59.60 40.89
CA THR A 221 38.36 59.99 42.31
C THR A 221 39.65 60.69 42.77
N GLY A 222 40.80 60.35 42.19
CA GLY A 222 42.09 61.02 42.44
C GLY A 222 42.11 62.43 41.86
N LEU A 223 41.73 62.57 40.59
CA LEU A 223 41.65 63.85 39.90
C LEU A 223 40.66 64.81 40.57
N GLN A 224 39.52 64.31 41.05
CA GLN A 224 38.55 65.12 41.80
C GLN A 224 39.17 65.72 43.08
N LYS A 225 39.99 64.95 43.81
CA LYS A 225 40.69 65.44 45.00
C LYS A 225 41.79 66.46 44.68
N GLU A 226 42.41 66.38 43.50
CA GLU A 226 43.38 67.38 43.04
C GLU A 226 42.69 68.67 42.59
N LEU A 227 41.55 68.55 41.91
CA LEU A 227 40.71 69.68 41.54
C LEU A 227 40.22 70.45 42.79
N ASP A 228 39.78 69.74 43.83
CA ASP A 228 39.34 70.35 45.09
C ASP A 228 40.49 71.09 45.81
N LYS A 229 41.75 70.68 45.60
CA LYS A 229 42.94 71.39 46.12
C LYS A 229 43.32 72.61 45.28
N ALA A 230 43.11 72.57 43.96
CA ALA A 230 43.43 73.66 43.04
C ALA A 230 42.41 74.82 43.08
N GLY A 231 41.25 74.62 43.71
CA GLY A 231 40.13 75.57 43.78
C GLY A 231 40.34 76.86 44.62
N GLN A 232 41.57 77.19 45.04
CA GLN A 232 41.85 78.40 45.83
C GLN A 232 42.18 79.66 45.01
N ASP A 233 42.31 79.57 43.69
CA ASP A 233 42.46 80.75 42.81
C ASP A 233 41.20 81.01 41.97
N GLY A 234 40.87 82.30 41.80
CA GLY A 234 39.58 82.79 41.28
C GLY A 234 39.01 82.14 40.01
N PRO A 235 39.79 81.83 38.96
CA PRO A 235 39.30 81.16 37.75
C PRO A 235 38.89 79.69 37.96
N THR A 236 39.49 79.01 38.93
CA THR A 236 39.29 77.58 39.19
C THR A 236 37.90 77.30 39.78
N LYS A 237 37.29 78.30 40.43
CA LYS A 237 35.95 78.21 41.03
C LYS A 237 34.84 78.08 39.99
N ASP A 238 34.95 78.76 38.85
CA ASP A 238 33.95 78.67 37.79
C ASP A 238 34.12 77.38 36.97
N MET A 239 35.36 76.90 36.78
CA MET A 239 35.62 75.57 36.21
C MET A 239 35.08 74.44 37.12
N ALA A 240 35.23 74.55 38.43
CA ALA A 240 34.66 73.59 39.38
C ALA A 240 33.11 73.55 39.33
N LYS A 241 32.45 74.72 39.18
CA LYS A 241 30.99 74.77 38.97
C LYS A 241 30.59 74.11 37.64
N LEU A 242 31.37 74.31 36.58
CA LEU A 242 31.11 73.70 35.28
C LEU A 242 31.24 72.17 35.34
N LEU A 243 32.32 71.66 35.95
CA LEU A 243 32.53 70.23 36.16
C LEU A 243 31.44 69.61 37.04
N LYS A 244 31.01 70.31 38.09
CA LYS A 244 29.89 69.86 38.92
C LYS A 244 28.59 69.71 38.13
N ARG A 245 28.25 70.68 37.27
CA ARG A 245 27.08 70.58 36.37
C ARG A 245 27.22 69.43 35.37
N TYR A 246 28.43 69.16 34.88
CA TYR A 246 28.69 68.05 33.97
C TYR A 246 28.41 66.70 34.65
N TYR A 247 28.90 66.50 35.88
CA TYR A 247 28.62 65.29 36.66
C TYR A 247 27.13 65.14 37.00
N GLU A 248 26.44 66.22 37.37
CA GLU A 248 24.98 66.21 37.59
C GLU A 248 24.23 65.80 36.31
N MET A 249 24.68 66.26 35.14
CA MET A 249 24.11 65.88 33.84
C MET A 249 24.40 64.41 33.50
N GLU A 250 25.62 63.92 33.71
CA GLU A 250 25.96 62.50 33.52
C GLU A 250 25.13 61.58 34.42
N GLU A 251 24.88 61.97 35.67
CA GLU A 251 24.04 61.22 36.59
C GLU A 251 22.58 61.18 36.11
N GLN A 252 22.06 62.31 35.62
CA GLN A 252 20.73 62.37 35.00
C GLN A 252 20.65 61.48 33.75
N PHE A 253 21.66 61.49 32.88
CA PHE A 253 21.73 60.60 31.71
C PHE A 253 21.79 59.12 32.12
N ALA A 254 22.57 58.79 33.15
CA ALA A 254 22.65 57.42 33.65
C ALA A 254 21.29 56.94 34.21
N GLN A 255 20.54 57.82 34.87
CA GLN A 255 19.20 57.54 35.36
C GLN A 255 18.19 57.36 34.21
N MET A 256 18.18 58.29 33.26
CA MET A 256 17.34 58.22 32.06
C MET A 256 17.63 56.94 31.25
N LYS A 257 18.90 56.54 31.13
CA LYS A 257 19.28 55.28 30.46
C LYS A 257 18.72 54.04 31.18
N LYS A 258 18.65 54.05 32.51
CA LYS A 258 18.03 52.96 33.29
C LYS A 258 16.51 52.92 33.06
N GLU A 259 15.86 54.08 33.03
CA GLU A 259 14.41 54.21 32.77
C GLU A 259 14.05 53.72 31.36
N ILE A 260 14.76 54.19 30.33
CA ILE A 260 14.58 53.72 28.95
C ILE A 260 14.78 52.21 28.85
N LYS A 261 15.83 51.67 29.48
CA LYS A 261 16.09 50.22 29.48
C LYS A 261 14.94 49.44 30.14
N GLN A 262 14.37 49.96 31.22
CA GLN A 262 13.25 49.33 31.90
C GLN A 262 11.97 49.41 31.07
N ASP A 263 11.71 50.54 30.42
CA ASP A 263 10.55 50.72 29.53
C ASP A 263 10.61 49.81 28.31
N VAL A 264 11.78 49.69 27.66
CA VAL A 264 12.00 48.74 26.56
C VAL A 264 11.72 47.31 27.03
N LYS A 265 12.22 46.92 28.22
CA LYS A 265 11.96 45.60 28.80
C LYS A 265 10.47 45.36 29.03
N ASN A 266 9.76 46.36 29.55
CA ASN A 266 8.31 46.29 29.79
C ASN A 266 7.51 46.17 28.47
N VAL A 267 7.89 46.92 27.44
CA VAL A 267 7.26 46.87 26.11
C VAL A 267 7.48 45.50 25.47
N LEU A 268 8.69 44.95 25.55
CA LEU A 268 9.00 43.63 25.02
C LEU A 268 8.19 42.54 25.73
N ALA A 269 8.15 42.54 27.07
CA ALA A 269 7.34 41.59 27.83
C ALA A 269 5.84 41.69 27.50
N LYS A 270 5.33 42.91 27.27
CA LYS A 270 3.93 43.12 26.86
C LYS A 270 3.66 42.60 25.45
N LYS A 271 4.60 42.77 24.51
CA LYS A 271 4.50 42.23 23.14
C LYS A 271 4.58 40.70 23.14
N GLU A 272 5.54 40.13 23.86
CA GLU A 272 5.69 38.69 24.03
C GLU A 272 4.41 38.05 24.58
N LYS A 273 3.85 38.62 25.67
CA LYS A 273 2.57 38.15 26.23
C LYS A 273 1.43 38.17 25.20
N LYS A 274 1.35 39.21 24.36
CA LYS A 274 0.33 39.29 23.30
C LYS A 274 0.53 38.24 22.22
N ILE A 275 1.78 37.99 21.80
CA ILE A 275 2.12 36.96 20.82
C ILE A 275 1.76 35.58 21.36
N VAL A 276 2.15 35.27 22.60
CA VAL A 276 1.81 33.99 23.25
C VAL A 276 0.30 33.79 23.34
N GLN A 277 -0.46 34.82 23.72
CA GLN A 277 -1.92 34.75 23.76
C GLN A 277 -2.54 34.52 22.38
N LEU A 278 -2.01 35.18 21.35
CA LEU A 278 -2.48 35.02 19.97
C LEU A 278 -2.21 33.59 19.45
N VAL A 279 -0.98 33.09 19.65
CA VAL A 279 -0.59 31.73 19.25
C VAL A 279 -1.42 30.68 19.97
N GLN A 280 -1.63 30.82 21.29
CA GLN A 280 -2.49 29.91 22.04
C GLN A 280 -3.94 29.94 21.54
N GLY A 281 -4.48 31.13 21.19
CA GLY A 281 -5.80 31.26 20.60
C GLY A 281 -5.94 30.50 19.29
N HIS A 282 -4.98 30.67 18.38
CA HIS A 282 -4.96 29.94 17.10
C HIS A 282 -4.79 28.43 17.27
N LEU A 283 -3.98 27.97 18.24
CA LEU A 283 -3.81 26.55 18.51
C LEU A 283 -5.13 25.90 18.96
N VAL A 284 -5.87 26.55 19.87
CA VAL A 284 -7.18 26.06 20.34
C VAL A 284 -8.22 26.06 19.20
N GLU A 285 -8.21 27.09 18.35
CA GLU A 285 -9.11 27.16 17.20
C GLU A 285 -8.80 26.06 16.16
N ASN A 286 -7.51 25.81 15.88
CA ASN A 286 -7.08 24.75 14.98
C ASN A 286 -7.43 23.36 15.52
N GLU A 287 -7.21 23.12 16.83
CA GLU A 287 -7.62 21.88 17.49
C GLU A 287 -9.12 21.65 17.36
N LYS A 288 -9.93 22.69 17.58
CA LYS A 288 -11.38 22.63 17.40
C LYS A 288 -11.77 22.28 15.96
N ARG A 289 -11.15 22.93 14.96
CA ARG A 289 -11.42 22.64 13.54
C ARG A 289 -11.03 21.21 13.15
N LEU A 290 -9.96 20.68 13.75
CA LEU A 290 -9.50 19.32 13.51
C LEU A 290 -10.51 18.29 14.04
N VAL A 291 -11.03 18.51 15.25
CA VAL A 291 -12.10 17.68 15.84
C VAL A 291 -13.38 17.74 14.99
N GLU A 292 -13.81 18.93 14.57
CA GLU A 292 -14.99 19.08 13.71
C GLU A 292 -14.81 18.35 12.35
N THR A 293 -13.60 18.34 11.80
CA THR A 293 -13.27 17.63 10.56
C THR A 293 -13.26 16.11 10.75
N GLU A 294 -12.70 15.63 11.87
CA GLU A 294 -12.69 14.22 12.24
C GLU A 294 -14.12 13.68 12.42
N ASP A 295 -14.98 14.41 13.13
CA ASP A 295 -16.39 14.06 13.32
C ASP A 295 -17.14 13.99 11.98
N HIS A 296 -16.92 14.95 11.08
CA HIS A 296 -17.51 14.93 9.74
C HIS A 296 -17.06 13.70 8.94
N PHE A 297 -15.76 13.38 8.95
CA PHE A 297 -15.22 12.20 8.27
C PHE A 297 -15.80 10.91 8.84
N LYS A 298 -15.92 10.82 10.17
CA LYS A 298 -16.52 9.67 10.86
C LYS A 298 -17.98 9.46 10.44
N GLN A 299 -18.78 10.53 10.41
CA GLN A 299 -20.17 10.48 9.96
C GLN A 299 -20.28 10.03 8.49
N GLN A 300 -19.39 10.51 7.63
CA GLN A 300 -19.36 10.11 6.22
C GLN A 300 -19.03 8.62 6.05
N VAL A 301 -18.04 8.11 6.79
CA VAL A 301 -17.66 6.69 6.76
C VAL A 301 -18.78 5.80 7.29
N GLU A 302 -19.41 6.19 8.41
CA GLU A 302 -20.55 5.46 8.99
C GLU A 302 -21.75 5.45 8.02
N GLY A 303 -22.02 6.57 7.35
CA GLY A 303 -23.03 6.65 6.28
C GLY A 303 -22.76 5.67 5.13
N ARG A 304 -21.52 5.62 4.62
CA ARG A 304 -21.14 4.69 3.53
C ARG A 304 -21.21 3.23 3.96
N LEU A 305 -20.83 2.91 5.20
CA LEU A 305 -20.90 1.55 5.73
C LEU A 305 -22.36 1.08 5.83
N THR A 306 -23.24 1.89 6.41
CA THR A 306 -24.67 1.54 6.52
C THR A 306 -25.36 1.40 5.16
N GLU A 307 -24.98 2.20 4.17
CA GLU A 307 -25.47 2.06 2.79
C GLU A 307 -24.98 0.77 2.13
N ASN A 308 -23.70 0.44 2.29
CA ASN A 308 -23.14 -0.82 1.77
C ASN A 308 -23.80 -2.04 2.41
N ASP A 309 -24.03 -2.03 3.72
CA ASP A 309 -24.73 -3.10 4.43
C ASP A 309 -26.15 -3.31 3.88
N ARG A 310 -26.88 -2.21 3.63
CA ARG A 310 -28.22 -2.27 3.00
C ARG A 310 -28.14 -2.88 1.60
N ASN A 311 -27.15 -2.49 0.79
CA ASN A 311 -26.96 -3.03 -0.55
C ASN A 311 -26.61 -4.53 -0.53
N ILE A 312 -25.82 -4.98 0.44
CA ILE A 312 -25.49 -6.40 0.64
C ILE A 312 -26.75 -7.18 1.04
N GLN A 313 -27.54 -6.66 1.99
CA GLN A 313 -28.80 -7.29 2.42
C GLN A 313 -29.78 -7.44 1.26
N GLN A 314 -30.00 -6.40 0.46
CA GLN A 314 -30.87 -6.49 -0.72
C GLN A 314 -30.41 -7.54 -1.73
N ARG A 315 -29.09 -7.65 -1.98
CA ARG A 315 -28.55 -8.67 -2.89
C ARG A 315 -28.70 -10.08 -2.33
N LEU A 316 -28.59 -10.25 -1.01
CA LEU A 316 -28.84 -11.53 -0.35
C LEU A 316 -30.30 -11.95 -0.48
N GLU A 317 -31.24 -11.04 -0.22
CA GLU A 317 -32.69 -11.31 -0.37
C GLU A 317 -33.05 -11.71 -1.81
N VAL A 318 -32.51 -11.00 -2.81
CA VAL A 318 -32.73 -11.33 -4.23
C VAL A 318 -32.14 -12.70 -4.59
N ASN A 319 -30.96 -13.03 -4.07
CA ASN A 319 -30.32 -14.32 -4.34
C ASN A 319 -31.06 -15.47 -3.65
N GLU A 320 -31.54 -15.26 -2.42
CA GLU A 320 -32.34 -16.24 -1.69
C GLU A 320 -33.63 -16.57 -2.45
N ALA A 321 -34.34 -15.55 -2.95
CA ALA A 321 -35.53 -15.74 -3.78
C ALA A 321 -35.22 -16.57 -5.05
N LYS A 322 -34.11 -16.27 -5.74
CA LYS A 322 -33.69 -17.03 -6.94
C LYS A 322 -33.34 -18.49 -6.62
N ILE A 323 -32.67 -18.74 -5.50
CA ILE A 323 -32.33 -20.09 -5.05
C ILE A 323 -33.61 -20.88 -4.74
N CYS A 324 -34.57 -20.27 -4.06
CA CYS A 324 -35.88 -20.87 -3.79
C CYS A 324 -36.64 -21.20 -5.08
N GLU A 325 -36.70 -20.26 -6.03
CA GLU A 325 -37.35 -20.46 -7.33
C GLU A 325 -36.70 -21.62 -8.10
N HIS A 326 -35.36 -21.63 -8.17
CA HIS A 326 -34.62 -22.70 -8.85
C HIS A 326 -34.83 -24.07 -8.17
N GLY A 327 -34.88 -24.08 -6.84
CA GLY A 327 -35.22 -25.28 -6.07
C GLY A 327 -36.61 -25.84 -6.42
N GLN A 328 -37.61 -24.97 -6.58
CA GLN A 328 -38.95 -25.37 -7.03
C GLN A 328 -38.94 -25.92 -8.46
N GLN A 329 -38.21 -25.28 -9.38
CA GLN A 329 -38.07 -25.75 -10.77
C GLN A 329 -37.42 -27.14 -10.84
N ILE A 330 -36.35 -27.37 -10.05
CA ILE A 330 -35.70 -28.68 -9.96
C ILE A 330 -36.68 -29.72 -9.41
N GLN A 331 -37.41 -29.39 -8.33
CA GLN A 331 -38.38 -30.30 -7.75
C GLN A 331 -39.50 -30.67 -8.74
N GLN A 332 -39.94 -29.71 -9.55
CA GLN A 332 -40.94 -29.95 -10.60
C GLN A 332 -40.40 -30.86 -11.70
N LYS A 333 -39.18 -30.61 -12.21
CA LYS A 333 -38.54 -31.46 -13.22
C LYS A 333 -38.33 -32.89 -12.73
N VAL A 334 -37.96 -33.07 -11.46
CA VAL A 334 -37.83 -34.39 -10.84
C VAL A 334 -39.18 -35.12 -10.80
N LYS A 335 -40.28 -34.43 -10.44
CA LYS A 335 -41.62 -35.02 -10.46
C LYS A 335 -42.05 -35.45 -11.87
N GLU A 336 -41.80 -34.59 -12.86
CA GLU A 336 -42.11 -34.88 -14.28
C GLU A 336 -41.30 -36.08 -14.79
N SER A 337 -40.01 -36.13 -14.48
CA SER A 337 -39.13 -37.25 -14.87
C SER A 337 -39.55 -38.57 -14.23
N ILE A 338 -39.92 -38.57 -12.95
CA ILE A 338 -40.45 -39.77 -12.26
C ILE A 338 -41.74 -40.25 -12.95
N ALA A 339 -42.68 -39.36 -13.25
CA ALA A 339 -43.91 -39.71 -13.93
C ALA A 339 -43.67 -40.27 -15.34
N GLU A 340 -42.73 -39.70 -16.09
CA GLU A 340 -42.32 -40.20 -17.41
C GLU A 340 -41.70 -41.61 -17.31
N HIS A 341 -40.81 -41.83 -16.34
CA HIS A 341 -40.20 -43.14 -16.12
C HIS A 341 -41.23 -44.20 -15.68
N ASP A 342 -42.15 -43.87 -14.79
CA ASP A 342 -43.24 -44.75 -14.36
C ASP A 342 -44.13 -45.16 -15.55
N GLN A 343 -44.41 -44.21 -16.46
CA GLN A 343 -45.16 -44.48 -17.68
C GLN A 343 -44.39 -45.44 -18.61
N LYS A 344 -43.10 -45.19 -18.85
CA LYS A 344 -42.24 -46.08 -19.67
C LYS A 344 -42.15 -47.49 -19.08
N ILE A 345 -42.09 -47.62 -17.76
CA ILE A 345 -42.09 -48.93 -17.08
C ILE A 345 -43.42 -49.66 -17.32
N LYS A 346 -44.57 -48.99 -17.19
CA LYS A 346 -45.89 -49.60 -17.47
C LYS A 346 -46.04 -50.04 -18.92
N GLU A 347 -45.58 -49.23 -19.87
CA GLU A 347 -45.59 -49.59 -21.29
C GLU A 347 -44.69 -50.80 -21.57
N SER A 348 -43.49 -50.83 -21.00
CA SER A 348 -42.55 -51.95 -21.12
C SER A 348 -43.14 -53.24 -20.54
N GLN A 349 -43.74 -53.19 -19.35
CA GLN A 349 -44.42 -54.33 -18.73
C GLN A 349 -45.59 -54.83 -19.59
N THR A 350 -46.37 -53.93 -20.18
CA THR A 350 -47.48 -54.29 -21.07
C THR A 350 -46.98 -54.99 -22.33
N LYS A 351 -45.94 -54.45 -22.98
CA LYS A 351 -45.29 -55.08 -24.15
C LYS A 351 -44.71 -56.44 -23.81
N HIS A 352 -44.01 -56.57 -22.67
CA HIS A 352 -43.42 -57.83 -22.24
C HIS A 352 -44.50 -58.89 -21.95
N ASN A 353 -45.57 -58.52 -21.24
CA ASN A 353 -46.70 -59.41 -20.99
C ASN A 353 -47.40 -59.85 -22.29
N GLN A 354 -47.53 -58.93 -23.27
CA GLN A 354 -48.08 -59.25 -24.57
C GLN A 354 -47.19 -60.24 -25.34
N HIS A 355 -45.88 -60.01 -25.37
CA HIS A 355 -44.92 -60.92 -25.99
C HIS A 355 -44.95 -62.32 -25.35
N ILE A 356 -45.04 -62.40 -24.01
CA ILE A 356 -45.19 -63.70 -23.33
C ILE A 356 -46.46 -64.43 -23.78
N LYS A 357 -47.59 -63.72 -23.90
CA LYS A 357 -48.84 -64.32 -24.38
C LYS A 357 -48.71 -64.83 -25.83
N GLU A 358 -48.07 -64.06 -26.70
CA GLU A 358 -47.79 -64.44 -28.08
C GLU A 358 -46.91 -65.68 -28.15
N SER A 359 -45.80 -65.73 -27.40
CA SER A 359 -44.92 -66.89 -27.33
C SER A 359 -45.62 -68.14 -26.77
N ILE A 360 -46.49 -68.00 -25.78
CA ILE A 360 -47.30 -69.13 -25.26
C ILE A 360 -48.27 -69.63 -26.33
N ALA A 361 -48.95 -68.73 -27.04
CA ALA A 361 -49.90 -69.08 -28.09
C ALA A 361 -49.20 -69.83 -29.24
N GLU A 362 -48.03 -69.35 -29.66
CA GLU A 362 -47.17 -69.99 -30.67
C GLU A 362 -46.76 -71.40 -30.25
N LEU A 363 -46.28 -71.58 -29.00
CA LEU A 363 -45.92 -72.88 -28.44
C LEU A 363 -47.10 -73.86 -28.31
N SER A 364 -48.34 -73.36 -28.18
CA SER A 364 -49.53 -74.19 -28.07
C SER A 364 -50.16 -74.59 -29.42
N GLY A 365 -49.73 -73.97 -30.53
CA GLY A 365 -50.24 -74.24 -31.89
C GLY A 365 -49.43 -75.30 -32.65
N GLU A 366 -48.17 -75.52 -32.29
CA GLU A 366 -47.40 -76.64 -32.79
C GLU A 366 -47.80 -77.91 -32.03
N THR A 367 -48.29 -78.92 -32.77
CA THR A 367 -48.41 -80.29 -32.26
C THR A 367 -47.11 -80.63 -31.55
N VAL A 368 -47.20 -80.86 -30.23
CA VAL A 368 -46.12 -81.40 -29.42
C VAL A 368 -45.63 -82.65 -30.15
N ASN A 369 -44.54 -82.52 -30.89
CA ASN A 369 -43.83 -83.65 -31.42
C ASN A 369 -43.38 -84.42 -30.18
N GLU A 370 -43.93 -85.63 -30.00
CA GLU A 370 -43.58 -86.56 -28.93
C GLU A 370 -42.09 -86.95 -28.94
N GLN A 371 -41.29 -86.45 -29.89
CA GLN A 371 -39.84 -86.43 -29.81
C GLN A 371 -39.38 -85.38 -28.81
N GLY A 372 -39.39 -85.78 -27.53
CA GLY A 372 -38.81 -85.05 -26.43
C GLY A 372 -37.38 -84.60 -26.74
N TYR A 373 -37.24 -83.31 -27.04
CA TYR A 373 -35.99 -82.59 -26.87
C TYR A 373 -36.17 -81.60 -25.73
N PHE A 374 -36.32 -82.16 -24.53
CA PHE A 374 -35.76 -81.51 -23.36
C PHE A 374 -34.28 -81.26 -23.64
N THR A 375 -33.79 -80.11 -23.22
CA THR A 375 -32.36 -79.84 -23.12
C THR A 375 -31.74 -80.97 -22.30
N ARG A 376 -31.11 -81.89 -23.01
CA ARG A 376 -30.40 -83.03 -22.46
C ARG A 376 -29.29 -82.43 -21.60
N MET A 377 -29.33 -82.63 -20.29
CA MET A 377 -28.08 -82.76 -19.55
C MET A 377 -27.32 -83.88 -20.26
N ILE A 378 -26.33 -83.52 -21.07
CA ILE A 378 -25.48 -84.49 -21.74
C ILE A 378 -24.92 -85.37 -20.61
N PRO A 379 -25.26 -86.68 -20.55
CA PRO A 379 -24.56 -87.57 -19.65
C PRO A 379 -23.11 -87.55 -20.12
N MET A 380 -22.17 -87.26 -19.21
CA MET A 380 -20.75 -87.32 -19.50
C MET A 380 -20.47 -88.59 -20.31
N LYS A 381 -20.01 -88.45 -21.57
CA LYS A 381 -19.33 -89.55 -22.24
C LYS A 381 -18.20 -89.96 -21.29
N LYS A 382 -18.09 -91.24 -20.96
CA LYS A 382 -16.89 -91.78 -20.29
C LYS A 382 -15.70 -91.37 -21.14
N ILE A 383 -14.94 -90.39 -20.67
CA ILE A 383 -13.68 -89.99 -21.27
C ILE A 383 -12.67 -91.07 -20.87
N ALA A 384 -11.92 -91.57 -21.84
CA ALA A 384 -10.79 -92.45 -21.58
C ALA A 384 -9.82 -91.77 -20.59
N GLU A 385 -9.22 -92.56 -19.70
CA GLU A 385 -8.43 -92.25 -18.49
C GLU A 385 -7.27 -91.23 -18.57
N LYS A 386 -7.32 -90.18 -19.40
CA LYS A 386 -6.23 -89.19 -19.53
C LYS A 386 -6.64 -87.72 -19.55
N HIS A 387 -7.85 -87.36 -19.13
CA HIS A 387 -8.24 -85.95 -19.00
C HIS A 387 -8.69 -85.62 -17.57
N ASP A 388 -7.97 -84.67 -16.96
CA ASP A 388 -8.32 -84.08 -15.67
C ASP A 388 -9.58 -83.20 -15.83
N SER A 389 -10.59 -83.51 -15.02
CA SER A 389 -11.83 -82.74 -14.94
C SER A 389 -11.84 -81.93 -13.66
N ASN A 390 -12.38 -80.71 -13.73
CA ASN A 390 -12.43 -79.82 -12.58
C ASN A 390 -13.84 -79.24 -12.42
N HIS A 391 -14.43 -79.44 -11.24
CA HIS A 391 -15.77 -78.96 -10.90
C HIS A 391 -15.68 -77.79 -9.91
N ARG A 392 -16.41 -76.71 -10.16
CA ARG A 392 -17.27 -76.11 -9.13
C ARG A 392 -18.38 -75.21 -9.70
N CYS A 393 -19.42 -75.14 -8.89
CA CYS A 393 -20.77 -74.64 -9.11
C CYS A 393 -20.81 -73.14 -9.42
N ASN A 394 -21.29 -72.80 -10.62
CA ASN A 394 -22.45 -71.91 -10.89
C ASN A 394 -22.39 -71.46 -12.36
N GLY A 395 -23.06 -72.20 -13.25
CA GLY A 395 -23.54 -71.70 -14.55
C GLY A 395 -22.54 -71.31 -15.64
N GLY A 396 -21.25 -71.67 -15.56
CA GLY A 396 -20.25 -71.35 -16.60
C GLY A 396 -20.00 -72.53 -17.54
N GLY A 397 -20.16 -72.33 -18.86
CA GLY A 397 -19.82 -73.33 -19.88
C GLY A 397 -18.35 -73.76 -19.83
N CYS A 398 -18.10 -75.05 -20.07
CA CYS A 398 -16.73 -75.57 -20.21
C CYS A 398 -16.26 -75.42 -21.66
N LEU A 399 -15.02 -74.99 -21.83
CA LEU A 399 -14.36 -74.98 -23.13
C LEU A 399 -13.31 -76.12 -23.16
N TYR A 400 -13.44 -77.02 -24.12
CA TYR A 400 -12.43 -78.02 -24.41
C TYR A 400 -11.55 -77.51 -25.55
N VAL A 401 -10.25 -77.40 -25.33
CA VAL A 401 -9.29 -76.97 -26.35
C VAL A 401 -8.21 -78.03 -26.49
N GLU A 402 -7.85 -78.37 -27.72
CA GLU A 402 -6.76 -79.28 -27.99
C GLU A 402 -5.43 -78.63 -27.54
N HIS A 403 -4.68 -79.33 -26.68
CA HIS A 403 -3.49 -78.79 -26.03
C HIS A 403 -2.41 -78.31 -27.02
N ASN A 404 -2.31 -78.92 -28.19
CA ASN A 404 -1.37 -78.55 -29.24
C ASN A 404 -1.71 -77.21 -29.94
N GLN A 405 -2.89 -76.62 -29.71
CA GLN A 405 -3.29 -75.33 -30.27
C GLN A 405 -2.96 -74.15 -29.35
N ILE A 406 -2.58 -74.39 -28.10
CA ILE A 406 -2.14 -73.35 -27.15
C ILE A 406 -0.64 -73.53 -26.94
N VAL A 407 0.16 -72.98 -27.86
CA VAL A 407 1.62 -73.18 -27.87
C VAL A 407 2.32 -72.11 -27.04
N THR A 408 1.76 -70.90 -27.02
CA THR A 408 2.32 -69.73 -26.35
C THR A 408 1.34 -69.15 -25.32
N TYR A 409 1.85 -68.30 -24.42
CA TYR A 409 1.00 -67.55 -23.51
C TYR A 409 0.04 -66.60 -24.26
N ASP A 410 0.47 -66.05 -25.40
CA ASP A 410 -0.37 -65.18 -26.23
C ASP A 410 -1.56 -65.95 -26.83
N ASP A 411 -1.37 -67.20 -27.24
CA ASP A 411 -2.46 -68.06 -27.71
C ASP A 411 -3.51 -68.28 -26.60
N PHE A 412 -3.04 -68.54 -25.37
CA PHE A 412 -3.91 -68.67 -24.20
C PHE A 412 -4.65 -67.36 -23.89
N LYS A 413 -3.94 -66.24 -23.90
CA LYS A 413 -4.52 -64.91 -23.66
C LYS A 413 -5.60 -64.57 -24.71
N MET A 414 -5.33 -64.81 -25.99
CA MET A 414 -6.30 -64.59 -27.05
C MET A 414 -7.54 -65.49 -26.90
N LEU A 415 -7.35 -66.75 -26.49
CA LEU A 415 -8.45 -67.67 -26.24
C LEU A 415 -9.36 -67.14 -25.12
N ILE A 416 -8.78 -66.74 -23.98
CA ILE A 416 -9.57 -66.23 -22.84
C ILE A 416 -10.31 -64.95 -23.23
N LYS A 417 -9.64 -64.04 -23.95
CA LYS A 417 -10.25 -62.80 -24.45
C LYS A 417 -11.38 -63.07 -25.42
N SER A 418 -11.23 -64.04 -26.31
CA SER A 418 -12.25 -64.37 -27.31
C SER A 418 -13.48 -65.02 -26.71
N VAL A 419 -13.31 -65.85 -25.68
CA VAL A 419 -14.41 -66.63 -25.09
C VAL A 419 -15.15 -65.86 -24.00
N TRP A 420 -14.42 -65.06 -23.20
CA TRP A 420 -15.00 -64.37 -22.03
C TRP A 420 -14.90 -62.84 -22.09
N GLY A 421 -14.27 -62.26 -23.12
CA GLY A 421 -14.06 -60.81 -23.21
C GLY A 421 -13.03 -60.26 -22.20
N ILE A 422 -12.29 -61.14 -21.51
CA ILE A 422 -11.34 -60.76 -20.46
C ILE A 422 -9.96 -60.57 -21.08
N ASP A 423 -9.41 -59.35 -20.98
CA ASP A 423 -8.02 -59.08 -21.36
C ASP A 423 -7.08 -59.41 -20.20
N LEU A 424 -6.32 -60.51 -20.33
CA LEU A 424 -5.40 -60.94 -19.29
C LEU A 424 -4.12 -60.10 -19.32
N ASN A 425 -4.03 -59.16 -18.38
CA ASN A 425 -2.77 -58.48 -18.06
C ASN A 425 -2.22 -59.08 -16.75
N PRO A 426 -1.15 -59.90 -16.81
CA PRO A 426 -0.58 -60.49 -15.61
C PRO A 426 -0.02 -59.39 -14.71
N TYR A 427 -0.23 -59.54 -13.40
CA TYR A 427 0.38 -58.69 -12.39
C TYR A 427 1.91 -58.86 -12.45
N GLU A 428 2.65 -57.77 -12.66
CA GLU A 428 4.13 -57.76 -12.73
C GLU A 428 4.76 -58.72 -13.76
N GLY A 429 4.03 -59.12 -14.80
CA GLY A 429 4.58 -60.00 -15.85
C GLY A 429 4.87 -61.43 -15.39
N SER A 430 4.21 -61.91 -14.31
CA SER A 430 4.41 -63.26 -13.79
C SER A 430 3.10 -64.04 -13.59
N TYR A 431 3.20 -65.37 -13.64
CA TYR A 431 2.14 -66.33 -13.27
C TYR A 431 2.70 -67.33 -12.24
N LYS A 432 1.85 -67.89 -11.38
CA LYS A 432 2.28 -68.84 -10.34
C LYS A 432 2.02 -70.27 -10.78
N ILE A 433 2.98 -71.16 -10.55
CA ILE A 433 2.81 -72.60 -10.78
C ILE A 433 2.84 -73.32 -9.43
N ASP A 434 1.87 -74.19 -9.17
CA ASP A 434 1.76 -75.02 -7.95
C ASP A 434 1.75 -74.18 -6.65
N GLY A 435 1.25 -72.94 -6.71
CA GLY A 435 1.17 -72.05 -5.55
C GLY A 435 2.50 -71.46 -5.06
N GLU A 436 3.64 -71.84 -5.65
CA GLU A 436 4.95 -71.28 -5.29
C GLU A 436 5.18 -69.92 -5.98
N SER A 437 5.63 -68.93 -5.21
CA SER A 437 5.95 -67.57 -5.69
C SER A 437 7.32 -67.53 -6.38
N SER A 438 7.53 -68.40 -7.37
CA SER A 438 8.65 -68.23 -8.30
C SER A 438 8.18 -67.29 -9.41
N ASN A 439 8.78 -66.10 -9.50
CA ASN A 439 8.50 -65.12 -10.54
C ASN A 439 8.98 -65.68 -11.89
N TYR A 440 8.13 -66.45 -12.56
CA TYR A 440 8.38 -66.85 -13.94
C TYR A 440 7.99 -65.69 -14.86
N ASP A 441 8.96 -65.18 -15.60
CA ASP A 441 8.73 -64.19 -16.64
C ASP A 441 7.82 -64.77 -17.74
N THR A 442 6.86 -63.98 -18.24
CA THR A 442 6.03 -64.27 -19.42
C THR A 442 6.79 -64.87 -20.61
N PHE A 443 8.08 -64.57 -20.78
CA PHE A 443 8.92 -65.17 -21.82
C PHE A 443 9.18 -66.68 -21.64
N HIS A 444 8.96 -67.22 -20.44
CA HIS A 444 9.18 -68.61 -20.08
C HIS A 444 7.86 -69.34 -19.81
N TRP A 445 6.82 -69.10 -20.62
CA TRP A 445 5.68 -70.03 -20.67
C TRP A 445 6.26 -71.43 -20.87
N PRO A 446 5.90 -72.43 -20.03
CA PRO A 446 6.67 -73.65 -19.94
C PRO A 446 6.41 -74.46 -21.20
N SER A 447 7.27 -74.26 -22.18
CA SER A 447 6.93 -74.58 -23.56
C SER A 447 6.79 -76.08 -23.80
N TYR A 448 7.31 -76.96 -22.92
CA TYR A 448 7.23 -78.41 -23.18
C TYR A 448 7.12 -79.36 -21.97
N HIS A 449 7.14 -78.90 -20.70
CA HIS A 449 7.39 -79.84 -19.58
C HIS A 449 6.43 -79.81 -18.37
N ARG A 450 5.36 -78.99 -18.37
CA ARG A 450 4.36 -79.03 -17.29
C ARG A 450 2.96 -79.20 -17.87
N LYS A 451 2.34 -80.34 -17.59
CA LYS A 451 0.95 -80.63 -17.92
C LYS A 451 0.09 -80.00 -16.83
N PHE A 452 -0.30 -78.75 -17.03
CA PHE A 452 -1.21 -78.11 -16.10
C PHE A 452 -2.56 -78.83 -16.14
N LYS A 453 -2.98 -79.36 -15.00
CA LYS A 453 -4.30 -79.96 -14.82
C LYS A 453 -5.37 -78.90 -14.62
N ARG A 454 -4.98 -77.76 -14.06
CA ARG A 454 -5.90 -76.69 -13.68
C ARG A 454 -5.22 -75.34 -13.83
N ILE A 455 -5.91 -74.41 -14.48
CA ILE A 455 -5.53 -73.00 -14.49
C ILE A 455 -6.67 -72.23 -13.81
N THR A 456 -6.34 -71.49 -12.76
CA THR A 456 -7.27 -70.65 -12.01
C THR A 456 -6.90 -69.19 -12.23
N ILE A 457 -7.81 -68.40 -12.78
CA ILE A 457 -7.64 -66.97 -13.00
C ILE A 457 -8.49 -66.23 -11.97
N THR A 458 -7.87 -65.36 -11.18
CA THR A 458 -8.56 -64.56 -10.15
C THR A 458 -8.20 -63.08 -10.30
N PRO A 459 -9.16 -62.15 -10.16
CA PRO A 459 -8.84 -60.72 -10.14
C PRO A 459 -7.85 -60.42 -9.01
N HIS A 460 -6.85 -59.58 -9.29
CA HIS A 460 -5.89 -59.18 -8.26
C HIS A 460 -6.56 -58.19 -7.29
N SER A 461 -6.54 -58.48 -5.98
CA SER A 461 -7.28 -57.68 -4.99
C SER A 461 -6.78 -56.25 -4.84
N SER A 462 -5.53 -55.97 -5.19
CA SER A 462 -4.91 -54.64 -5.06
C SER A 462 -4.69 -53.89 -6.37
N SER A 463 -5.09 -54.44 -7.52
CA SER A 463 -4.87 -53.79 -8.81
C SER A 463 -6.01 -54.01 -9.80
N VAL A 464 -6.67 -52.92 -10.19
CA VAL A 464 -7.80 -52.93 -11.11
C VAL A 464 -7.30 -53.27 -12.52
N GLY A 465 -7.77 -54.39 -13.06
CA GLY A 465 -7.43 -54.86 -14.42
C GLY A 465 -6.27 -55.87 -14.48
N GLN A 466 -5.65 -56.21 -13.35
CA GLN A 466 -4.65 -57.27 -13.28
C GLN A 466 -5.24 -58.56 -12.73
N HIS A 467 -4.74 -59.70 -13.21
CA HIS A 467 -5.22 -61.02 -12.83
C HIS A 467 -4.07 -61.88 -12.30
N LEU A 468 -4.35 -62.65 -11.25
CA LEU A 468 -3.49 -63.72 -10.77
C LEU A 468 -3.86 -65.02 -11.50
N ILE A 469 -2.89 -65.60 -12.20
CA ILE A 469 -3.02 -66.88 -12.88
C ILE A 469 -2.25 -67.92 -12.07
N ASN A 470 -2.97 -68.89 -11.51
CA ASN A 470 -2.41 -70.02 -10.79
C ASN A 470 -2.57 -71.28 -11.64
N CYS A 471 -1.46 -71.93 -11.98
CA CYS A 471 -1.46 -73.18 -12.74
C CYS A 471 -1.07 -74.34 -11.81
N ASP A 472 -1.96 -75.31 -11.60
CA ASP A 472 -1.69 -76.51 -10.81
C ASP A 472 -1.45 -77.72 -11.74
N ASN A 473 -0.42 -78.52 -11.43
CA ASN A 473 -0.06 -79.76 -12.14
C ASN A 473 -0.82 -81.02 -11.67
#